data_AF-A0A0C9T671-F1
#
_entry.id   AF-A0A0C9T671-F1
#
_cell.length_a   1.000
_cell.length_b   1.000
_cell.length_c   1.000
_cell.angle_alpha   90.00
_cell.angle_beta   90.00
_cell.angle_gamma   90.00
#
_symmetry.space_group_name_H-M   'P 1'
#
loop_
_entity.id
_entity.type
_entity.pdbx_description
1 polymer ?
#
loop_
_entity_poly.entity_id
_entity_poly.type
_entity_poly.pdbx_seq_one_letter_code
_entity_poly.pdbx_strand_id
1 'polypeptide(L)'
;MRTLVNRNYSLPAPASSSSSLSPPRPSDYISPPPEMDPFSSIGPPYTQRPPQAGFYQSAYMHDSQRLEERCHSLELQVVSLRAERDTLNALCREFSASSQHRPSPMDVSSIDPLLISTSNVDMKKATPETHPDIKFWNRADWVKWSERPENQVKANRGREPHLEGEHGEYINARKVKAIRASMRDAWNELAHRGLSPLTWGRATATARKLFHNLLESDWPIFKLCNDGWKLEHIAVKSYPGWKRSHIGDDKKKANQGEDNEDDSEESDSGDESDDEDENNNGGSSSSKSKKHK
;
A
#
# COMPACT_ATOMS: atom_id res chain seq x y z
N MET A 1 -63.07 31.29 1.99
CA MET A 1 -63.68 31.21 3.35
C MET A 1 -64.16 29.79 3.60
N ARG A 2 -63.46 29.02 4.44
CA ARG A 2 -63.97 27.90 5.24
C ARG A 2 -62.84 27.36 6.13
N THR A 3 -62.96 27.74 7.40
CA THR A 3 -62.62 27.03 8.64
C THR A 3 -61.20 26.48 8.88
N LEU A 4 -60.53 27.24 9.74
CA LEU A 4 -59.55 26.83 10.76
C LEU A 4 -59.96 25.55 11.51
N VAL A 5 -58.99 24.63 11.70
CA VAL A 5 -58.90 23.83 12.94
C VAL A 5 -57.44 23.82 13.39
N ASN A 6 -57.20 24.62 14.42
CA ASN A 6 -56.04 24.59 15.31
C ASN A 6 -56.05 23.27 16.10
N ARG A 7 -54.90 22.59 16.21
CA ARG A 7 -54.65 21.72 17.38
C ARG A 7 -53.16 21.74 17.74
N ASN A 8 -52.85 22.67 18.62
CA ASN A 8 -51.71 22.63 19.52
C ASN A 8 -51.77 21.34 20.36
N TYR A 9 -50.67 20.58 20.45
CA TYR A 9 -50.26 19.92 21.68
C TYR A 9 -48.73 19.77 21.73
N SER A 10 -48.13 20.59 22.60
CA SER A 10 -47.07 20.29 23.57
C SER A 10 -45.94 19.31 23.23
N LEU A 11 -44.75 19.90 23.09
CA LEU A 11 -43.47 19.39 23.59
C LEU A 11 -43.56 18.94 25.06
N PRO A 12 -42.77 17.92 25.43
CA PRO A 12 -42.03 17.99 26.68
C PRO A 12 -40.53 17.72 26.48
N ALA A 13 -39.71 18.66 26.92
CA ALA A 13 -38.33 18.47 27.37
C ALA A 13 -38.23 19.00 28.81
N PRO A 14 -37.15 18.79 29.58
CA PRO A 14 -36.22 17.67 29.64
C PRO A 14 -36.17 17.04 31.05
N ALA A 15 -35.88 15.75 31.18
CA ALA A 15 -35.55 15.17 32.48
C ALA A 15 -34.05 15.34 32.77
N SER A 16 -33.75 16.35 33.58
CA SER A 16 -32.46 16.54 34.25
C SER A 16 -32.18 15.36 35.18
N SER A 17 -31.03 14.71 35.02
CA SER A 17 -30.41 13.93 36.09
C SER A 17 -28.95 14.36 36.18
N SER A 18 -28.75 15.32 37.07
CA SER A 18 -27.45 15.71 37.59
C SER A 18 -26.82 14.50 38.29
N SER A 19 -25.61 14.14 37.90
CA SER A 19 -24.68 13.48 38.83
C SER A 19 -23.32 14.15 38.69
N SER A 20 -22.89 14.63 39.85
CA SER A 20 -21.80 15.55 40.08
C SER A 20 -20.43 14.94 39.78
N LEU A 21 -19.57 15.81 39.25
CA LEU A 21 -18.12 15.72 39.18
C LEU A 21 -17.46 15.24 40.47
N SER A 22 -16.47 14.35 40.34
CA SER A 22 -15.14 14.45 41.00
C SER A 22 -14.17 13.41 40.43
N PRO A 23 -13.03 13.83 39.85
CA PRO A 23 -11.79 13.05 39.78
C PRO A 23 -10.72 13.64 40.73
N PRO A 24 -9.50 13.07 40.85
CA PRO A 24 -9.13 11.75 41.33
C PRO A 24 -8.33 11.83 42.67
N ARG A 25 -8.18 10.73 43.42
CA ARG A 25 -7.21 10.61 44.53
C ARG A 25 -5.92 9.93 44.03
N PRO A 26 -4.72 10.49 44.27
CA PRO A 26 -3.45 9.81 44.05
C PRO A 26 -2.93 9.18 45.36
N SER A 27 -2.84 7.85 45.37
CA SER A 27 -2.11 7.01 46.33
C SER A 27 -1.95 5.68 45.58
N ASP A 28 -0.77 5.15 45.28
CA ASP A 28 0.35 4.94 46.17
C ASP A 28 1.69 5.15 45.44
N TYR A 29 2.58 5.86 46.13
CA TYR A 29 4.01 5.89 45.84
C TYR A 29 4.59 4.48 46.11
N ILE A 30 4.98 3.78 45.06
CA ILE A 30 5.90 2.64 45.17
C ILE A 30 7.29 3.24 45.36
N SER A 31 7.75 3.28 46.62
CA SER A 31 9.15 3.52 46.93
C SER A 31 10.03 2.40 46.38
N PRO A 32 11.18 2.71 45.75
CA PRO A 32 12.16 1.71 45.35
C PRO A 32 12.87 1.10 46.57
N PRO A 33 13.24 -0.19 46.51
CA PRO A 33 13.98 -0.86 47.58
C PRO A 33 15.44 -0.34 47.69
N PRO A 34 16.04 -0.47 48.88
CA PRO A 34 17.34 0.14 49.19
C PRO A 34 18.51 -0.52 48.46
N GLU A 35 19.45 0.34 48.13
CA GLU A 35 20.82 0.11 47.67
C GLU A 35 21.51 -0.97 48.52
N MET A 36 21.92 -2.07 47.88
CA MET A 36 22.72 -3.14 48.50
C MET A 36 24.16 -2.99 48.04
N ASP A 37 25.03 -2.63 48.98
CA ASP A 37 26.49 -2.57 48.86
C ASP A 37 27.08 -3.95 48.46
N PRO A 38 27.98 -4.03 47.47
CA PRO A 38 28.56 -5.30 46.99
C PRO A 38 29.85 -5.70 47.74
N PHE A 39 29.94 -5.47 49.05
CA PHE A 39 31.04 -5.97 49.87
C PHE A 39 30.54 -6.72 51.10
N SER A 40 30.32 -8.02 50.93
CA SER A 40 30.32 -8.98 52.06
C SER A 40 30.78 -10.36 51.59
N SER A 41 32.03 -10.65 51.90
CA SER A 41 32.68 -11.95 51.81
C SER A 41 31.98 -12.99 52.69
N ILE A 42 31.40 -14.03 52.10
CA ILE A 42 31.19 -15.33 52.76
C ILE A 42 31.38 -16.42 51.68
N GLY A 43 32.53 -17.10 51.71
CA GLY A 43 32.77 -18.34 50.94
C GLY A 43 32.06 -19.55 51.57
N PRO A 44 31.97 -20.68 50.85
CA PRO A 44 32.67 -21.89 51.32
C PRO A 44 33.13 -22.80 50.14
N PRO A 45 33.61 -24.03 50.40
CA PRO A 45 34.97 -24.36 50.79
C PRO A 45 35.75 -25.08 49.66
N TYR A 46 37.06 -25.14 49.85
CA TYR A 46 38.04 -25.82 49.00
C TYR A 46 37.60 -27.21 48.52
N THR A 47 37.52 -27.37 47.19
CA THR A 47 37.92 -28.62 46.53
C THR A 47 39.25 -28.34 45.82
N GLN A 48 40.31 -29.02 46.27
CA GLN A 48 41.63 -28.96 45.67
C GLN A 48 41.53 -29.43 44.21
N ARG A 49 41.66 -28.49 43.27
CA ARG A 49 41.85 -28.78 41.85
C ARG A 49 43.36 -28.80 41.57
N PRO A 50 43.90 -29.79 40.86
CA PRO A 50 45.32 -29.83 40.53
C PRO A 50 45.70 -28.63 39.65
N PRO A 51 46.98 -28.21 39.65
CA PRO A 51 47.42 -26.98 38.98
C PRO A 51 47.30 -27.15 37.45
N GLN A 52 46.21 -26.64 36.88
CA GLN A 52 46.06 -26.40 35.44
C GLN A 52 46.79 -25.09 35.08
N ALA A 53 48.08 -25.04 35.39
CA ALA A 53 48.97 -23.96 34.98
C ALA A 53 49.38 -24.19 33.51
N GLY A 54 48.49 -23.84 32.58
CA GLY A 54 48.82 -23.88 31.15
C GLY A 54 47.62 -23.68 30.22
N PHE A 55 46.44 -24.19 30.58
CA PHE A 55 45.28 -24.17 29.69
C PHE A 55 44.50 -22.86 29.70
N TYR A 56 44.46 -22.14 30.83
CA TYR A 56 43.77 -20.84 30.89
C TYR A 56 44.52 -19.75 30.14
N GLN A 57 45.86 -19.74 30.18
CA GLN A 57 46.63 -18.68 29.55
C GLN A 57 46.50 -18.70 28.02
N SER A 58 46.41 -19.89 27.40
CA SER A 58 46.25 -19.99 25.95
C SER A 58 44.89 -19.48 25.45
N ALA A 59 43.79 -19.81 26.14
CA ALA A 59 42.45 -19.36 25.74
C ALA A 59 42.30 -17.83 25.81
N TYR A 60 42.81 -17.20 26.88
CA TYR A 60 42.79 -15.74 27.02
C TYR A 60 43.69 -15.03 25.99
N MET A 61 44.83 -15.63 25.60
CA MET A 61 45.71 -15.04 24.58
C MET A 61 45.09 -15.08 23.18
N HIS A 62 44.38 -16.16 22.83
CA HIS A 62 43.67 -16.26 21.55
C HIS A 62 42.49 -15.28 21.45
N ASP A 63 41.73 -15.11 22.53
CA ASP A 63 40.62 -14.15 22.55
C ASP A 63 41.12 -12.70 22.51
N SER A 64 42.23 -12.38 23.18
CA SER A 64 42.87 -11.07 23.11
C SER A 64 43.34 -10.74 21.69
N GLN A 65 44.01 -11.69 21.03
CA GLN A 65 44.50 -11.51 19.67
C GLN A 65 43.34 -11.33 18.67
N ARG A 66 42.28 -12.13 18.80
CA ARG A 66 41.08 -12.01 17.95
C ARG A 66 40.35 -10.68 18.17
N LEU A 67 40.33 -10.18 19.40
CA LEU A 67 39.74 -8.87 19.71
C LEU A 67 40.57 -7.74 19.08
N GLU A 68 41.90 -7.81 19.17
CA GLU A 68 42.82 -6.85 18.55
C GLU A 68 42.64 -6.81 17.02
N GLU A 69 42.58 -7.97 16.36
CA GLU A 69 42.31 -8.05 14.92
C GLU A 69 40.97 -7.42 14.54
N ARG A 70 39.93 -7.63 15.36
CA ARG A 70 38.61 -7.02 15.13
C ARG A 70 38.62 -5.52 15.35
N CYS A 71 39.31 -5.03 16.37
CA CYS A 71 39.50 -3.59 16.61
C CYS A 71 40.21 -2.93 15.44
N HIS A 72 41.30 -3.55 14.96
CA HIS A 72 42.03 -3.05 13.81
C HIS A 72 41.18 -3.04 12.53
N SER A 73 40.41 -4.10 12.28
CA SER A 73 39.47 -4.16 11.16
C SER A 73 38.41 -3.06 11.21
N LEU A 74 37.86 -2.77 12.40
CA LEU A 74 36.88 -1.70 12.60
C LEU A 74 37.50 -0.32 12.41
N GLU A 75 38.72 -0.08 12.89
CA GLU A 75 39.44 1.18 12.66
C GLU A 75 39.61 1.47 11.17
N LEU A 76 40.00 0.45 10.39
CA LEU A 76 40.11 0.56 8.93
C LEU A 76 38.77 0.89 8.27
N GLN A 77 37.67 0.26 8.70
CA GLN A 77 36.34 0.58 8.18
C GLN A 77 35.92 2.00 8.51
N VAL A 78 36.20 2.49 9.72
CA VAL A 78 35.88 3.88 10.12
C VAL A 78 36.67 4.88 9.28
N VAL A 79 37.94 4.60 8.98
CA VAL A 79 38.76 5.44 8.10
C VAL A 79 38.20 5.46 6.68
N SER A 80 37.81 4.30 6.13
CA SER A 80 37.19 4.21 4.80
C SER A 80 35.88 5.00 4.72
N LEU A 81 34.96 4.76 5.66
CA LEU A 81 33.67 5.46 5.72
C LEU A 81 33.85 6.97 5.90
N ARG A 82 34.87 7.40 6.66
CA ARG A 82 35.20 8.81 6.80
C ARG A 82 35.66 9.42 5.47
N ALA A 83 36.51 8.71 4.72
CA ALA A 83 36.97 9.17 3.40
C ALA A 83 35.82 9.25 2.38
N GLU A 84 34.93 8.27 2.36
CA GLU A 84 33.73 8.29 1.51
C GLU A 84 32.81 9.47 1.86
N ARG A 85 32.53 9.67 3.15
CA ARG A 85 31.74 10.81 3.63
C ARG A 85 32.37 12.14 3.23
N ASP A 86 33.68 12.26 3.35
CA ASP A 86 34.39 13.50 3.02
C ASP A 86 34.36 13.77 1.51
N THR A 87 34.43 12.72 0.69
CA THR A 87 34.26 12.80 -0.77
C THR A 87 32.85 13.25 -1.14
N LEU A 88 31.81 12.67 -0.53
CA LEU A 88 30.42 13.08 -0.74
C LEU A 88 30.18 14.54 -0.31
N ASN A 89 30.75 14.95 0.82
CA ASN A 89 30.66 16.32 1.30
C ASN A 89 31.37 17.30 0.35
N ALA A 90 32.53 16.92 -0.21
CA ALA A 90 33.23 17.73 -1.19
C ALA A 90 32.40 17.93 -2.46
N LEU A 91 31.81 16.85 -2.99
CA LEU A 91 30.90 16.92 -4.14
C LEU A 91 29.69 17.81 -3.84
N CYS A 92 29.03 17.64 -2.70
CA CYS A 92 27.91 18.48 -2.29
C CYS A 92 28.29 19.97 -2.20
N ARG A 93 29.49 20.28 -1.71
CA ARG A 93 30.01 21.66 -1.67
C ARG A 93 30.32 22.20 -3.06
N GLU A 94 30.86 21.38 -3.96
CA GLU A 94 31.14 21.75 -5.35
C GLU A 94 29.85 22.05 -6.13
N PHE A 95 28.81 21.22 -5.96
CA PHE A 95 27.47 21.50 -6.47
C PHE A 95 26.89 22.79 -5.88
N SER A 96 27.07 23.01 -4.58
CA SER A 96 26.57 24.21 -3.90
C SER A 96 27.30 25.49 -4.33
N ALA A 97 28.61 25.41 -4.57
CA ALA A 97 29.44 26.52 -5.03
C ALA A 97 29.16 26.85 -6.51
N SER A 98 28.94 25.84 -7.35
CA SER A 98 28.54 26.02 -8.75
C SER A 98 27.13 26.61 -8.88
N SER A 99 26.28 26.45 -7.86
CA SER A 99 24.92 27.00 -7.79
C SER A 99 24.86 28.51 -7.46
N GLN A 100 26.00 29.20 -7.32
CA GLN A 100 26.03 30.67 -7.15
C GLN A 100 26.07 31.46 -8.46
N HIS A 101 25.99 30.81 -9.63
CA HIS A 101 25.64 31.53 -10.85
C HIS A 101 24.16 31.89 -10.82
N ARG A 102 23.89 33.15 -10.41
CA ARG A 102 22.74 34.03 -10.72
C ARG A 102 21.45 33.30 -11.16
N PRO A 103 20.29 33.52 -10.50
CA PRO A 103 19.04 32.93 -10.94
C PRO A 103 18.65 33.49 -12.32
N SER A 104 19.06 32.79 -13.37
CA SER A 104 18.32 32.72 -14.62
C SER A 104 16.93 32.17 -14.27
N PRO A 105 15.84 32.61 -14.93
CA PRO A 105 14.54 32.00 -14.76
C PRO A 105 14.73 30.48 -14.89
N MET A 106 14.32 29.72 -13.87
CA MET A 106 14.48 28.27 -13.90
C MET A 106 13.96 27.78 -15.25
N ASP A 107 14.79 27.05 -15.97
CA ASP A 107 14.30 26.24 -17.06
C ASP A 107 13.52 25.09 -16.42
N VAL A 108 12.23 25.31 -16.18
CA VAL A 108 11.27 24.37 -15.59
C VAL A 108 11.01 23.18 -16.56
N SER A 109 11.70 23.14 -17.71
CA SER A 109 11.53 22.14 -18.76
C SER A 109 11.84 20.70 -18.34
N SER A 110 12.60 20.48 -17.26
CA SER A 110 12.98 19.12 -16.82
C SER A 110 12.05 18.52 -15.75
N ILE A 111 11.14 19.29 -15.16
CA ILE A 111 10.17 18.72 -14.23
C ILE A 111 8.97 18.28 -15.06
N ASP A 112 8.61 17.00 -14.97
CA ASP A 112 7.48 16.48 -15.71
C ASP A 112 6.21 17.28 -15.38
N PRO A 113 5.55 17.92 -16.37
CA PRO A 113 4.35 18.71 -16.15
C PRO A 113 3.24 17.94 -15.41
N LEU A 114 3.18 16.61 -15.58
CA LEU A 114 2.22 15.74 -14.89
C LEU A 114 2.52 15.59 -13.39
N LEU A 115 3.77 15.82 -12.96
CA LEU A 115 4.14 15.84 -11.54
C LEU A 115 3.97 17.23 -10.92
N ILE A 116 3.98 18.30 -11.71
CA ILE A 116 3.81 19.69 -11.26
C ILE A 116 2.33 20.08 -11.16
N SER A 117 1.39 19.21 -11.58
CA SER A 117 -0.05 19.52 -11.51
C SER A 117 -0.55 19.56 -10.06
N THR A 118 -0.18 20.61 -9.33
CA THR A 118 -0.98 21.27 -8.32
C THR A 118 -1.85 22.25 -9.10
N SER A 119 -2.90 21.74 -9.73
CA SER A 119 -3.96 22.60 -10.22
C SER A 119 -4.70 23.17 -9.01
N ASN A 120 -4.15 24.26 -8.47
CA ASN A 120 -4.89 25.30 -7.76
C ASN A 120 -5.77 26.05 -8.77
N VAL A 121 -6.61 25.33 -9.51
CA VAL A 121 -7.83 25.91 -10.03
C VAL A 121 -8.81 25.70 -8.89
N ASP A 122 -9.41 26.80 -8.43
CA ASP A 122 -10.37 26.92 -7.34
C ASP A 122 -11.67 26.13 -7.63
N MET A 123 -11.54 24.82 -7.85
CA MET A 123 -12.65 23.89 -7.77
C MET A 123 -12.94 23.78 -6.28
N LYS A 124 -14.07 24.36 -5.86
CA LYS A 124 -14.66 24.07 -4.55
C LYS A 124 -14.55 22.58 -4.30
N LYS A 125 -13.64 22.20 -3.39
CA LYS A 125 -13.40 20.81 -3.05
C LYS A 125 -14.74 20.19 -2.70
N ALA A 126 -15.12 19.12 -3.38
CA ALA A 126 -16.37 18.44 -3.09
C ALA A 126 -16.36 18.03 -1.61
N THR A 127 -17.37 18.47 -0.88
CA THR A 127 -17.56 18.13 0.53
C THR A 127 -18.88 17.39 0.73
N PRO A 128 -19.03 16.64 1.85
CA PRO A 128 -20.30 15.98 2.18
C PRO A 128 -21.50 16.92 2.20
N GLU A 129 -21.31 18.20 2.53
CA GLU A 129 -22.39 19.19 2.53
C GLU A 129 -22.82 19.57 1.11
N THR A 130 -21.89 19.59 0.16
CA THR A 130 -22.16 19.91 -1.25
C THR A 130 -22.71 18.73 -2.04
N HIS A 131 -22.33 17.50 -1.68
CA HIS A 131 -22.82 16.27 -2.31
C HIS A 131 -23.32 15.29 -1.23
N PRO A 132 -24.49 15.57 -0.62
CA PRO A 132 -25.01 14.80 0.51
C PRO A 132 -25.43 13.37 0.16
N ASP A 133 -25.66 13.10 -1.14
CA ASP A 133 -26.07 11.78 -1.61
C ASP A 133 -24.92 10.75 -1.66
N ILE A 134 -23.67 11.22 -1.59
CA ILE A 134 -22.48 10.38 -1.58
C ILE A 134 -22.31 9.78 -0.18
N LYS A 135 -22.24 8.46 -0.10
CA LYS A 135 -22.23 7.71 1.16
C LYS A 135 -20.83 7.42 1.64
N PHE A 136 -19.89 7.21 0.71
CA PHE A 136 -18.56 6.71 1.04
C PHE A 136 -17.50 7.81 0.91
N TRP A 137 -17.61 8.85 1.73
CA TRP A 137 -16.59 9.91 1.80
C TRP A 137 -15.30 9.41 2.41
N ASN A 138 -15.37 8.53 3.43
CA ASN A 138 -14.21 7.95 4.08
C ASN A 138 -14.15 6.44 3.88
N ARG A 139 -12.95 5.88 3.98
CA ARG A 139 -12.74 4.42 3.93
C ARG A 139 -13.48 3.68 5.04
N ALA A 140 -13.62 4.28 6.22
CA ALA A 140 -14.34 3.68 7.35
C ALA A 140 -15.82 3.43 7.04
N ASP A 141 -16.46 4.35 6.31
CA ASP A 141 -17.87 4.23 5.89
C ASP A 141 -18.06 3.02 4.97
N TRP A 142 -17.12 2.83 4.05
CA TRP A 142 -17.08 1.67 3.17
C TRP A 142 -16.86 0.36 3.92
N VAL A 143 -15.87 0.30 4.83
CA VAL A 143 -15.59 -0.91 5.61
C VAL A 143 -16.83 -1.34 6.40
N LYS A 144 -17.42 -0.41 7.16
CA LYS A 144 -18.64 -0.64 7.94
C LYS A 144 -19.82 -1.11 7.08
N TRP A 145 -19.95 -0.57 5.86
CA TRP A 145 -20.99 -0.99 4.93
C TRP A 145 -20.73 -2.39 4.35
N SER A 146 -19.47 -2.69 4.01
CA SER A 146 -19.06 -3.92 3.35
C SER A 146 -19.09 -5.15 4.26
N GLU A 147 -18.92 -4.96 5.57
CA GLU A 147 -18.99 -6.04 6.57
C GLU A 147 -20.39 -6.62 6.73
N ARG A 148 -21.44 -5.86 6.38
CA ARG A 148 -22.83 -6.33 6.49
C ARG A 148 -23.10 -7.50 5.54
N PRO A 149 -23.70 -8.61 6.01
CA PRO A 149 -23.92 -9.80 5.18
C PRO A 149 -24.70 -9.51 3.89
N GLU A 150 -25.69 -8.62 3.93
CA GLU A 150 -26.52 -8.26 2.78
C GLU A 150 -25.73 -7.52 1.68
N ASN A 151 -24.60 -6.92 2.05
CA ASN A 151 -23.77 -6.11 1.17
C ASN A 151 -22.57 -6.87 0.60
N GLN A 152 -22.15 -7.98 1.23
CA GLN A 152 -21.06 -8.81 0.71
C GLN A 152 -21.34 -9.35 -0.70
N VAL A 153 -22.58 -9.79 -0.95
CA VAL A 153 -23.00 -10.25 -2.29
C VAL A 153 -22.90 -9.12 -3.32
N LYS A 154 -23.14 -7.87 -2.93
CA LYS A 154 -23.04 -6.70 -3.81
C LYS A 154 -21.59 -6.29 -4.05
N ALA A 155 -20.72 -6.42 -3.05
CA ALA A 155 -19.29 -6.14 -3.18
C ALA A 155 -18.55 -7.18 -4.06
N ASN A 156 -18.99 -8.43 -4.07
CA ASN A 156 -18.27 -9.54 -4.72
C ASN A 156 -18.58 -9.73 -6.22
N ARG A 157 -19.63 -9.10 -6.76
CA ARG A 157 -20.06 -9.29 -8.18
C ARG A 157 -19.31 -8.42 -9.19
N GLY A 158 -18.02 -8.14 -8.95
CA GLY A 158 -17.20 -7.29 -9.82
C GLY A 158 -17.66 -5.82 -9.90
N ARG A 159 -18.63 -5.44 -9.05
CA ARG A 159 -19.08 -4.07 -8.84
C ARG A 159 -18.06 -3.37 -7.93
N GLU A 160 -17.97 -2.06 -8.06
CA GLU A 160 -17.25 -1.21 -7.11
C GLU A 160 -18.27 -0.27 -6.46
N PRO A 161 -19.06 -0.72 -5.46
CA PRO A 161 -20.18 0.06 -4.92
C PRO A 161 -19.75 1.36 -4.23
N HIS A 162 -18.48 1.46 -3.83
CA HIS A 162 -17.90 2.70 -3.30
C HIS A 162 -17.58 3.74 -4.37
N LEU A 163 -17.58 3.36 -5.65
CA LEU A 163 -17.53 4.31 -6.75
C LEU A 163 -18.96 4.82 -6.98
N GLU A 164 -19.21 5.99 -6.40
CA GLU A 164 -20.45 6.74 -6.49
C GLU A 164 -20.20 8.00 -7.31
N GLY A 165 -21.07 8.30 -8.27
CA GLY A 165 -21.01 9.56 -9.01
C GLY A 165 -21.48 10.76 -8.19
N GLU A 166 -21.69 11.90 -8.85
CA GLU A 166 -21.96 13.19 -8.19
C GLU A 166 -23.23 13.18 -7.34
N HIS A 167 -24.20 12.34 -7.66
CA HIS A 167 -25.48 12.22 -6.96
C HIS A 167 -25.61 10.90 -6.20
N GLY A 168 -24.48 10.28 -5.82
CA GLY A 168 -24.49 9.02 -5.08
C GLY A 168 -24.89 7.80 -5.93
N GLU A 169 -24.95 7.94 -7.26
CA GLU A 169 -25.37 6.87 -8.15
C GLU A 169 -24.27 5.84 -8.39
N TYR A 170 -24.66 4.58 -8.55
CA TYR A 170 -23.72 3.52 -8.88
C TYR A 170 -23.12 3.71 -10.27
N ILE A 171 -21.81 3.53 -10.36
CA ILE A 171 -21.13 3.49 -11.65
C ILE A 171 -21.44 2.19 -12.38
N ASN A 172 -21.93 2.33 -13.61
CA ASN A 172 -22.30 1.19 -14.44
C ASN A 172 -21.06 0.37 -14.84
N ALA A 173 -21.28 -0.89 -15.23
CA ALA A 173 -20.20 -1.83 -15.54
C ALA A 173 -19.28 -1.36 -16.69
N ARG A 174 -19.83 -0.63 -17.68
CA ARG A 174 -19.05 -0.08 -18.80
C ARG A 174 -18.05 0.98 -18.32
N LYS A 175 -18.48 1.91 -17.47
CA LYS A 175 -17.62 2.92 -16.84
C LYS A 175 -16.58 2.27 -15.92
N VAL A 176 -16.96 1.28 -15.10
CA VAL A 176 -15.98 0.53 -14.28
C VAL A 176 -14.92 -0.15 -15.14
N LYS A 177 -15.31 -0.74 -16.29
CA LYS A 177 -14.36 -1.34 -17.24
C LYS A 177 -13.40 -0.29 -17.82
N ALA A 178 -13.89 0.89 -18.16
CA ALA A 178 -13.07 1.99 -18.67
C ALA A 178 -12.10 2.53 -17.60
N ILE A 179 -12.56 2.73 -16.37
CA ILE A 179 -11.71 3.11 -15.23
C ILE A 179 -10.56 2.11 -15.04
N ARG A 180 -10.86 0.81 -15.04
CA ARG A 180 -9.83 -0.22 -14.92
C ARG A 180 -8.86 -0.24 -16.11
N ALA A 181 -9.28 0.20 -17.30
CA ALA A 181 -8.38 0.39 -18.44
C ALA A 181 -7.40 1.55 -18.17
N SER A 182 -7.91 2.73 -17.81
CA SER A 182 -7.08 3.89 -17.45
C SER A 182 -6.10 3.59 -16.31
N MET A 183 -6.51 2.78 -15.31
CA MET A 183 -5.61 2.36 -14.25
C MET A 183 -4.42 1.54 -14.77
N ARG A 184 -4.66 0.64 -15.73
CA ARG A 184 -3.59 -0.16 -16.35
C ARG A 184 -2.68 0.72 -17.19
N ASP A 185 -3.23 1.69 -17.92
CA ASP A 185 -2.45 2.64 -18.69
C ASP A 185 -1.55 3.49 -17.77
N ALA A 186 -2.07 3.94 -16.63
CA ALA A 186 -1.28 4.66 -15.64
C ALA A 186 -0.19 3.79 -14.99
N TRP A 187 -0.44 2.49 -14.75
CA TRP A 187 0.62 1.59 -14.29
C TRP A 187 1.66 1.29 -15.37
N ASN A 188 1.25 1.20 -16.63
CA ASN A 188 2.18 1.13 -17.75
C ASN A 188 3.07 2.38 -17.76
N GLU A 189 2.51 3.57 -17.62
CA GLU A 189 3.28 4.82 -17.56
C GLU A 189 4.29 4.81 -16.39
N LEU A 190 3.87 4.33 -15.21
CA LEU A 190 4.79 4.15 -14.08
C LEU A 190 5.91 3.17 -14.39
N ALA A 191 5.64 2.06 -15.08
CA ALA A 191 6.65 1.09 -15.46
C ALA A 191 7.64 1.64 -16.49
N HIS A 192 7.15 2.33 -17.53
CA HIS A 192 8.00 2.97 -18.53
C HIS A 192 8.98 3.98 -17.90
N ARG A 193 8.56 4.65 -16.82
CA ARG A 193 9.37 5.60 -16.06
C ARG A 193 10.24 4.99 -14.97
N GLY A 194 10.21 3.67 -14.78
CA GLY A 194 10.93 3.02 -13.68
C GLY A 194 10.39 3.38 -12.28
N LEU A 195 9.16 3.88 -12.20
CA LEU A 195 8.48 4.26 -10.95
C LEU A 195 7.54 3.16 -10.42
N SER A 196 7.47 2.02 -11.10
CA SER A 196 6.57 0.94 -10.74
C SER A 196 6.98 0.27 -9.41
N PRO A 197 6.10 0.21 -8.41
CA PRO A 197 6.47 -0.28 -7.10
C PRO A 197 6.41 -1.82 -6.99
N LEU A 198 7.19 -2.40 -6.09
CA LEU A 198 7.16 -3.85 -5.87
C LEU A 198 5.77 -4.34 -5.42
N THR A 199 5.12 -3.57 -4.55
CA THR A 199 3.73 -3.71 -4.13
C THR A 199 3.13 -2.31 -4.04
N TRP A 200 1.83 -2.17 -4.28
CA TRP A 200 1.18 -0.85 -4.26
C TRP A 200 1.33 -0.13 -2.90
N GLY A 201 1.29 -0.89 -1.79
CA GLY A 201 1.53 -0.33 -0.45
C GLY A 201 2.92 0.30 -0.29
N ARG A 202 3.90 -0.13 -1.10
CA ARG A 202 5.28 0.39 -1.13
C ARG A 202 5.51 1.41 -2.26
N ALA A 203 4.45 1.95 -2.86
CA ALA A 203 4.56 3.01 -3.85
C ALA A 203 5.27 4.24 -3.28
N THR A 204 6.18 4.82 -4.07
CA THR A 204 6.82 6.10 -3.74
C THR A 204 5.81 7.24 -3.83
N ALA A 205 6.09 8.36 -3.15
CA ALA A 205 5.23 9.54 -3.23
C ALA A 205 5.05 10.03 -4.67
N THR A 206 6.12 10.01 -5.48
CA THR A 206 6.10 10.37 -6.90
C THR A 206 5.19 9.44 -7.70
N ALA A 207 5.29 8.13 -7.51
CA ALA A 207 4.45 7.15 -8.20
C ALA A 207 2.96 7.34 -7.86
N ARG A 208 2.64 7.55 -6.58
CA ARG A 208 1.27 7.85 -6.14
C ARG A 208 0.75 9.14 -6.76
N LYS A 209 1.53 10.23 -6.68
CA LYS A 209 1.12 11.53 -7.22
C LYS A 209 0.83 11.46 -8.72
N LEU A 210 1.70 10.81 -9.49
CA LEU A 210 1.48 10.64 -10.92
C LEU A 210 0.22 9.82 -11.20
N PHE A 211 0.04 8.70 -10.48
CA PHE A 211 -1.14 7.85 -10.63
C PHE A 211 -2.43 8.60 -10.30
N HIS A 212 -2.46 9.35 -9.19
CA HIS A 212 -3.58 10.20 -8.81
C HIS A 212 -3.88 11.24 -9.88
N ASN A 213 -2.86 11.96 -10.36
CA ASN A 213 -3.03 13.01 -11.36
C ASN A 213 -3.62 12.48 -12.67
N LEU A 214 -3.12 11.34 -13.16
CA LEU A 214 -3.65 10.70 -14.37
C LEU A 214 -5.12 10.32 -14.18
N LEU A 215 -5.44 9.59 -13.11
CA LEU A 215 -6.78 9.04 -12.92
C LEU A 215 -7.82 10.08 -12.51
N GLU A 216 -7.46 11.07 -11.69
CA GLU A 216 -8.37 12.14 -11.26
C GLU A 216 -8.63 13.17 -12.38
N SER A 217 -7.75 13.25 -13.38
CA SER A 217 -7.98 14.06 -14.58
C SER A 217 -9.03 13.44 -15.50
N ASP A 218 -8.95 12.12 -15.73
CA ASP A 218 -9.90 11.38 -16.57
C ASP A 218 -11.22 11.07 -15.85
N TRP A 219 -11.14 10.83 -14.53
CA TRP A 219 -12.25 10.33 -13.72
C TRP A 219 -12.45 11.19 -12.46
N PRO A 220 -13.17 12.32 -12.57
CA PRO A 220 -13.42 13.24 -11.45
C PRO A 220 -14.09 12.60 -10.23
N ILE A 221 -14.74 11.44 -10.40
CA ILE A 221 -15.29 10.62 -9.32
C ILE A 221 -14.31 10.31 -8.19
N PHE A 222 -13.01 10.21 -8.51
CA PHE A 222 -11.98 9.94 -7.49
C PHE A 222 -11.74 11.15 -6.58
N LYS A 223 -12.15 12.36 -7.00
CA LYS A 223 -12.14 13.57 -6.15
C LYS A 223 -13.31 13.61 -5.16
N LEU A 224 -14.32 12.76 -5.34
CA LEU A 224 -15.49 12.64 -4.45
C LEU A 224 -15.20 11.73 -3.25
N CYS A 225 -14.07 11.95 -2.57
CA CYS A 225 -13.70 11.25 -1.35
C CYS A 225 -12.60 11.99 -0.58
N ASN A 226 -12.43 11.65 0.69
CA ASN A 226 -11.35 12.18 1.51
C ASN A 226 -10.04 11.41 1.24
N ASP A 227 -8.94 12.16 1.16
CA ASP A 227 -7.57 11.62 1.06
C ASP A 227 -7.34 10.64 -0.10
N GLY A 228 -8.14 10.73 -1.17
CA GLY A 228 -8.01 9.86 -2.35
C GLY A 228 -8.25 8.37 -2.06
N TRP A 229 -8.93 8.03 -0.95
CA TRP A 229 -8.97 6.66 -0.44
C TRP A 229 -9.60 5.66 -1.43
N LYS A 230 -10.57 6.10 -2.26
CA LYS A 230 -11.23 5.25 -3.27
C LYS A 230 -10.21 4.74 -4.29
N LEU A 231 -9.33 5.63 -4.77
CA LEU A 231 -8.33 5.30 -5.77
C LEU A 231 -7.27 4.35 -5.17
N GLU A 232 -6.78 4.67 -3.96
CA GLU A 232 -5.85 3.81 -3.22
C GLU A 232 -6.43 2.41 -2.95
N HIS A 233 -7.72 2.33 -2.57
CA HIS A 233 -8.37 1.06 -2.30
C HIS A 233 -8.41 0.13 -3.52
N ILE A 234 -8.81 0.65 -4.68
CA ILE A 234 -8.87 -0.15 -5.91
C ILE A 234 -7.47 -0.49 -6.40
N ALA A 235 -6.51 0.42 -6.26
CA ALA A 235 -5.14 0.17 -6.66
C ALA A 235 -4.50 -0.96 -5.83
N VAL A 236 -4.68 -0.99 -4.52
CA VAL A 236 -4.23 -2.11 -3.66
C VAL A 236 -4.83 -3.45 -4.12
N LYS A 237 -6.13 -3.47 -4.45
CA LYS A 237 -6.85 -4.69 -4.87
C LYS A 237 -6.43 -5.19 -6.25
N SER A 238 -6.14 -4.27 -7.18
CA SER A 238 -6.06 -4.59 -8.61
C SER A 238 -4.63 -4.61 -9.15
N TYR A 239 -3.72 -3.84 -8.54
CA TYR A 239 -2.31 -3.76 -8.96
C TYR A 239 -1.60 -5.12 -8.98
N PRO A 240 -1.74 -6.02 -7.99
CA PRO A 240 -1.04 -7.30 -8.00
C PRO A 240 -1.37 -8.16 -9.23
N GLY A 241 -2.62 -8.08 -9.71
CA GLY A 241 -3.06 -8.80 -10.91
C GLY A 241 -2.39 -8.27 -12.17
N TRP A 242 -2.33 -6.94 -12.33
CA TRP A 242 -1.61 -6.32 -13.45
C TRP A 242 -0.11 -6.62 -13.38
N LYS A 243 0.52 -6.43 -12.22
CA LYS A 243 1.96 -6.62 -12.03
C LYS A 243 2.41 -8.01 -12.49
N ARG A 244 1.70 -9.07 -12.06
CA ARG A 244 2.03 -10.46 -12.41
C ARG A 244 2.10 -10.71 -13.93
N SER A 245 1.32 -9.97 -14.71
CA SER A 245 1.26 -10.10 -16.16
C SER A 245 2.25 -9.20 -16.92
N HIS A 246 2.80 -8.17 -16.29
CA HIS A 246 3.58 -7.12 -17.00
C HIS A 246 5.00 -6.95 -16.46
N ILE A 247 5.21 -7.25 -15.18
CA ILE A 247 6.52 -7.18 -14.52
C ILE A 247 6.81 -8.62 -14.13
N GLY A 248 7.43 -9.35 -15.05
CA GLY A 248 7.79 -10.74 -14.84
C GLY A 248 8.60 -10.90 -13.55
N ASP A 249 8.37 -12.00 -12.83
CA ASP A 249 9.35 -12.42 -11.84
C ASP A 249 10.59 -12.85 -12.63
N ASP A 250 11.74 -12.19 -12.43
CA ASP A 250 13.05 -12.50 -13.04
C ASP A 250 13.60 -13.91 -12.68
N LYS A 251 12.74 -14.87 -12.35
CA LYS A 251 13.08 -16.21 -11.85
C LYS A 251 12.71 -17.35 -12.81
N LYS A 252 12.73 -17.12 -14.12
CA LYS A 252 12.55 -18.21 -15.09
C LYS A 252 13.50 -18.14 -16.29
N LYS A 253 14.79 -17.93 -16.01
CA LYS A 253 15.91 -18.23 -16.94
C LYS A 253 17.12 -18.81 -16.19
N ALA A 254 16.88 -19.82 -15.34
CA ALA A 254 17.93 -20.66 -14.77
C ALA A 254 17.33 -22.06 -14.59
N ASN A 255 17.13 -22.73 -15.72
CA ASN A 255 17.03 -24.18 -15.91
C ASN A 255 16.75 -24.43 -17.40
N GLN A 256 17.63 -23.91 -18.25
CA GLN A 256 17.98 -24.61 -19.48
C GLN A 256 19.22 -25.42 -19.09
N GLY A 257 19.00 -26.68 -18.75
CA GLY A 257 20.05 -27.68 -18.83
C GLY A 257 20.18 -28.03 -20.30
N GLU A 258 21.38 -27.81 -20.81
CA GLU A 258 21.87 -28.33 -22.08
C GLU A 258 21.72 -29.85 -22.12
N ASP A 259 21.27 -30.36 -23.28
CA ASP A 259 21.84 -31.51 -24.02
C ASP A 259 20.75 -32.39 -24.64
N ASN A 260 20.44 -32.15 -25.92
CA ASN A 260 20.93 -32.97 -27.03
C ASN A 260 20.18 -32.64 -28.33
N GLU A 261 20.97 -32.42 -29.39
CA GLU A 261 20.58 -32.42 -30.80
C GLU A 261 20.28 -33.86 -31.26
N ASP A 262 19.19 -34.05 -32.01
CA ASP A 262 19.05 -34.91 -33.20
C ASP A 262 17.61 -34.69 -33.70
N ASP A 263 17.39 -34.05 -34.87
CA ASP A 263 17.03 -34.70 -36.14
C ASP A 263 15.69 -35.49 -36.01
N SER A 264 14.63 -35.30 -36.79
CA SER A 264 14.58 -35.14 -38.23
C SER A 264 13.11 -34.82 -38.67
N GLU A 265 13.00 -34.17 -39.83
CA GLU A 265 11.93 -34.26 -40.86
C GLU A 265 10.59 -33.50 -40.77
N GLU A 266 10.34 -32.84 -41.91
CA GLU A 266 9.11 -32.23 -42.39
C GLU A 266 7.89 -33.15 -42.37
N SER A 267 6.71 -32.56 -42.15
CA SER A 267 5.56 -32.84 -43.02
C SER A 267 4.61 -31.65 -43.03
N ASP A 268 4.67 -30.99 -44.18
CA ASP A 268 3.62 -30.23 -44.82
C ASP A 268 2.29 -31.00 -44.84
N SER A 269 1.22 -30.37 -44.36
CA SER A 269 -0.08 -30.44 -45.03
C SER A 269 -0.96 -29.33 -44.48
N GLY A 270 -1.15 -28.29 -45.30
CA GLY A 270 -2.33 -27.45 -45.21
C GLY A 270 -3.58 -28.26 -45.57
N ASP A 271 -4.71 -27.91 -44.97
CA ASP A 271 -5.97 -27.95 -45.68
C ASP A 271 -6.92 -26.90 -45.11
N GLU A 272 -7.32 -26.00 -46.01
CA GLU A 272 -8.38 -25.00 -45.86
C GLU A 272 -9.73 -25.66 -46.10
N SER A 273 -10.76 -25.21 -45.37
CA SER A 273 -12.15 -24.96 -45.83
C SER A 273 -13.07 -25.00 -44.60
N ASP A 274 -13.69 -23.88 -44.24
CA ASP A 274 -14.94 -23.35 -44.81
C ASP A 274 -16.04 -24.42 -44.87
N ASP A 275 -17.03 -24.30 -44.00
CA ASP A 275 -18.30 -23.71 -44.44
C ASP A 275 -19.27 -23.53 -43.27
N GLU A 276 -19.96 -22.39 -43.33
CA GLU A 276 -21.14 -22.04 -42.57
C GLU A 276 -22.28 -23.04 -42.87
N ASP A 277 -23.17 -23.27 -41.92
CA ASP A 277 -24.58 -23.09 -42.24
C ASP A 277 -25.45 -22.96 -41.00
N GLU A 278 -26.28 -21.92 -41.07
CA GLU A 278 -27.42 -21.68 -40.22
C GLU A 278 -28.42 -22.85 -40.32
N ASN A 279 -29.22 -23.04 -39.28
CA ASN A 279 -30.64 -22.64 -39.33
C ASN A 279 -31.56 -23.57 -38.50
N ASN A 280 -32.39 -22.88 -37.72
CA ASN A 280 -33.80 -23.16 -37.48
C ASN A 280 -34.29 -24.39 -36.66
N ASN A 281 -34.81 -24.00 -35.50
CA ASN A 281 -36.26 -23.97 -35.21
C ASN A 281 -36.87 -25.17 -34.47
N GLY A 282 -37.55 -24.82 -33.38
CA GLY A 282 -38.93 -25.27 -33.21
C GLY A 282 -39.16 -26.42 -32.24
N GLY A 283 -39.66 -26.06 -31.05
CA GLY A 283 -40.96 -26.58 -30.66
C GLY A 283 -41.01 -27.75 -29.69
N SER A 284 -41.73 -27.47 -28.59
CA SER A 284 -42.71 -28.38 -27.99
C SER A 284 -42.24 -29.51 -27.08
N SER A 285 -42.35 -29.20 -25.80
CA SER A 285 -43.27 -29.85 -24.86
C SER A 285 -43.03 -31.28 -24.37
N SER A 286 -43.38 -31.43 -23.09
CA SER A 286 -43.99 -32.61 -22.48
C SER A 286 -43.09 -33.50 -21.62
N SER A 287 -43.15 -33.20 -20.32
CA SER A 287 -43.61 -34.12 -19.28
C SER A 287 -42.76 -35.31 -18.81
N LYS A 288 -42.78 -35.41 -17.48
CA LYS A 288 -42.91 -36.61 -16.63
C LYS A 288 -41.63 -37.26 -16.07
N SER A 289 -41.60 -37.13 -14.74
CA SER A 289 -41.54 -38.22 -13.76
C SER A 289 -40.20 -38.55 -13.12
N LYS A 290 -40.09 -38.10 -11.86
CA LYS A 290 -39.85 -38.92 -10.65
C LYS A 290 -39.31 -40.33 -10.91
N LYS A 291 -38.12 -40.61 -10.34
CA LYS A 291 -37.95 -41.82 -9.52
C LYS A 291 -36.89 -41.59 -8.44
N HIS A 292 -37.33 -41.79 -7.20
CA HIS A 292 -36.51 -41.98 -6.02
C HIS A 292 -35.60 -43.21 -6.19
N LYS A 293 -34.43 -43.14 -5.56
CA LYS A 293 -33.95 -44.22 -4.70
C LYS A 293 -33.25 -43.61 -3.50
#